data_AF-A0A3C0NEK0-F1
#
_entry.id   AF-A0A3C0NEK0-F1
#
_cell.length_a   1.000
_cell.length_b   1.000
_cell.length_c   1.000
_cell.angle_alpha   90.00
_cell.angle_beta   90.00
_cell.angle_gamma   90.00
#
_symmetry.space_group_name_H-M   'P 1'
#
loop_
_entity.id
_entity.type
_entity.pdbx_description
1 polymer ?
#
loop_
_entity_poly.entity_id
_entity_poly.type
_entity_poly.pdbx_seq_one_letter_code
_entity_poly.pdbx_strand_id
1 'polypeptide(L)'
;MNRSHGVHDKSRFWLNVKECLKITLPPPDRERLTRLRTAARIGKPLPTQIFHSWEVLGSDLNYVHDVRDVNGVIGGSPAATVAMLTRSPVHQQRSIASISEIAARLGGALPVATQLDTFERSWLLHNLIQAGVPVPENSARAAVEYFASCLGPRGASFTPGQMPDADNSAVVLSVLIALGYPVDPVCLLTYEDETCFWCYEGERNPSVTTNAHILEAFGSYMRQCRWSLPKYQQAIAKISAYLLAVQRPDGSWLDKWHASP
;
A
#
# COMPACT_ATOMS: atom_id res chain seq x y z
N MET A 1 25.94 48.07 -17.21
CA MET A 1 25.08 46.96 -17.72
C MET A 1 25.65 45.65 -17.22
N ASN A 2 24.76 44.68 -16.96
CA ASN A 2 24.98 43.31 -16.46
C ASN A 2 25.25 43.11 -14.96
N ARG A 3 24.15 42.99 -14.19
CA ARG A 3 24.08 42.22 -12.95
C ARG A 3 23.96 40.73 -13.31
N SER A 4 25.01 39.95 -13.06
CA SER A 4 24.93 38.49 -13.05
C SER A 4 24.18 38.04 -11.79
N HIS A 5 22.98 37.49 -11.98
CA HIS A 5 22.27 36.79 -10.92
C HIS A 5 22.96 35.44 -10.70
N GLY A 6 23.59 35.28 -9.53
CA GLY A 6 24.11 33.99 -9.10
C GLY A 6 22.96 33.00 -8.96
N VAL A 7 23.02 31.94 -9.77
CA VAL A 7 22.10 30.79 -9.70
C VAL A 7 22.25 30.17 -8.32
N HIS A 8 21.18 30.19 -7.53
CA HIS A 8 21.09 29.45 -6.28
C HIS A 8 21.35 27.96 -6.55
N ASP A 9 22.44 27.47 -5.99
CA ASP A 9 22.81 26.06 -5.95
C ASP A 9 21.79 25.27 -5.11
N LYS A 10 20.74 24.77 -5.78
CA LYS A 10 19.71 23.90 -5.20
C LYS A 10 20.18 22.43 -5.06
N SER A 11 21.44 22.12 -5.38
CA SER A 11 21.92 20.73 -5.38
C SER A 11 22.21 20.16 -3.98
N ARG A 12 22.28 21.01 -2.95
CA ARG A 12 22.69 20.60 -1.59
C ARG A 12 21.58 20.10 -0.66
N PHE A 13 20.30 20.23 -1.01
CA PHE A 13 19.21 19.90 -0.06
C PHE A 13 18.79 18.43 -0.05
N TRP A 14 19.14 17.67 -1.10
CA TRP A 14 18.75 16.24 -1.23
C TRP A 14 19.80 15.27 -0.68
N LEU A 15 20.94 15.77 -0.23
CA LEU A 15 21.97 14.96 0.40
C LEU A 15 21.59 14.67 1.86
N ASN A 16 21.10 13.44 2.04
CA ASN A 16 21.19 12.61 3.24
C ASN A 16 19.97 12.49 4.17
N VAL A 17 18.78 12.33 3.59
CA VAL A 17 17.60 11.80 4.30
C VAL A 17 17.91 10.49 5.06
N LYS A 18 18.83 9.65 4.57
CA LYS A 18 19.26 8.42 5.25
C LYS A 18 20.01 8.68 6.56
N GLU A 19 20.94 9.64 6.57
CA GLU A 19 21.65 10.05 7.79
C GLU A 19 20.71 10.74 8.78
N CYS A 20 19.78 11.59 8.29
CA CYS A 20 18.82 12.27 9.15
C CYS A 20 17.81 11.31 9.80
N LEU A 21 17.34 10.30 9.08
CA LEU A 21 16.35 9.34 9.59
C LEU A 21 16.96 8.11 10.27
N LYS A 22 18.30 7.95 10.25
CA LYS A 22 19.01 6.75 10.72
C LYS A 22 18.44 5.44 10.17
N ILE A 23 17.83 5.48 8.98
CA ILE A 23 17.25 4.30 8.34
C ILE A 23 18.37 3.54 7.64
N THR A 24 18.71 2.36 8.16
CA THR A 24 19.60 1.43 7.48
C THR A 24 18.76 0.55 6.55
N LEU A 25 18.93 0.72 5.24
CA LEU A 25 18.31 -0.20 4.27
C LEU A 25 19.04 -1.54 4.29
N PRO A 26 18.34 -2.68 4.21
CA PRO A 26 18.99 -3.97 4.07
C PRO A 26 19.80 -4.03 2.77
N PRO A 27 20.89 -4.82 2.71
CA PRO A 27 21.66 -4.98 1.50
C PRO A 27 20.79 -5.58 0.38
N PRO A 28 21.05 -5.23 -0.90
CA PRO A 28 20.28 -5.76 -2.02
C PRO A 28 20.47 -7.27 -2.15
N ASP A 29 19.35 -8.00 -2.24
CA ASP A 29 19.29 -9.45 -2.45
C ASP A 29 19.52 -9.77 -3.93
N ARG A 30 20.80 -9.87 -4.33
CA ARG A 30 21.22 -10.11 -5.72
C ARG A 30 20.78 -11.46 -6.26
N GLU A 31 20.68 -12.47 -5.40
CA GLU A 31 20.24 -13.79 -5.78
C GLU A 31 18.76 -13.76 -6.17
N ARG A 32 17.90 -13.14 -5.34
CA ARG A 32 16.49 -13.00 -5.68
C ARG A 32 16.30 -12.19 -6.96
N LEU A 33 17.04 -11.11 -7.15
CA LEU A 33 16.98 -10.34 -8.40
C LEU A 33 17.33 -11.21 -9.61
N THR A 34 18.37 -12.04 -9.50
CA THR A 34 18.75 -12.99 -10.55
C THR A 34 17.63 -14.00 -10.83
N ARG A 35 16.98 -14.53 -9.79
CA ARG A 35 15.84 -15.46 -9.95
C ARG A 35 14.65 -14.79 -10.64
N LEU A 36 14.31 -13.55 -10.26
CA LEU A 36 13.22 -12.77 -10.89
C LEU A 36 13.50 -12.49 -12.37
N ARG A 37 14.72 -12.05 -12.70
CA ARG A 37 15.13 -11.82 -14.08
C ARG A 37 15.15 -13.10 -14.92
N THR A 38 15.60 -14.20 -14.33
CA THR A 38 15.55 -15.52 -14.98
C THR A 38 14.11 -15.93 -15.24
N ALA A 39 13.21 -15.78 -14.26
CA ALA A 39 11.79 -16.08 -14.41
C ALA A 39 11.15 -15.26 -15.55
N ALA A 40 11.46 -13.97 -15.65
CA ALA A 40 11.00 -13.12 -16.75
C ALA A 40 11.46 -13.65 -18.11
N ARG A 41 12.76 -13.95 -18.27
CA ARG A 41 13.33 -14.46 -19.53
C ARG A 41 12.71 -15.77 -20.01
N ILE A 42 12.36 -16.66 -19.09
CA ILE A 42 11.76 -17.96 -19.41
C ILE A 42 10.22 -17.92 -19.43
N GLY A 43 9.62 -16.73 -19.35
CA GLY A 43 8.17 -16.56 -19.43
C GLY A 43 7.39 -17.13 -18.23
N LYS A 44 8.03 -17.26 -17.06
CA LYS A 44 7.32 -17.65 -15.84
C LYS A 44 6.53 -16.47 -15.27
N PRO A 45 5.33 -16.70 -14.72
CA PRO A 45 4.59 -15.67 -13.99
C PRO A 45 5.44 -15.05 -12.89
N LEU A 46 5.46 -13.72 -12.84
CA LEU A 46 6.15 -12.96 -11.80
C LEU A 46 5.20 -12.71 -10.63
N PRO A 47 5.69 -12.68 -9.38
CA PRO A 47 4.85 -12.34 -8.24
C PRO A 47 4.23 -10.96 -8.42
N THR A 48 2.93 -10.84 -8.15
CA THR A 48 2.17 -9.59 -8.32
C THR A 48 2.73 -8.43 -7.48
N GLN A 49 3.35 -8.74 -6.34
CA GLN A 49 4.00 -7.78 -5.45
C GLN A 49 5.17 -7.05 -6.12
N ILE A 50 5.80 -7.64 -7.15
CA ILE A 50 6.92 -6.98 -7.83
C ILE A 50 6.46 -5.94 -8.86
N PHE A 51 5.15 -5.85 -9.15
CA PHE A 51 4.61 -4.97 -10.20
C PHE A 51 4.91 -3.50 -9.91
N HIS A 52 4.91 -3.11 -8.63
CA HIS A 52 5.28 -1.78 -8.18
C HIS A 52 6.76 -1.44 -8.41
N SER A 53 7.61 -2.47 -8.57
CA SER A 53 9.07 -2.34 -8.70
C SER A 53 9.61 -2.98 -9.98
N TRP A 54 8.83 -3.01 -11.06
CA TRP A 54 9.24 -3.65 -12.32
C TRP A 54 10.50 -3.05 -12.93
N GLU A 55 10.83 -1.79 -12.65
CA GLU A 55 12.06 -1.15 -13.11
C GLU A 55 13.33 -1.93 -12.71
N VAL A 56 13.29 -2.73 -11.65
CA VAL A 56 14.41 -3.58 -11.21
C VAL A 56 14.78 -4.65 -12.25
N LEU A 57 13.85 -5.04 -13.12
CA LEU A 57 14.09 -6.03 -14.17
C LEU A 57 14.96 -5.48 -15.30
N GLY A 58 15.04 -4.15 -15.46
CA GLY A 58 15.87 -3.52 -16.49
C GLY A 58 15.50 -3.99 -17.90
N SER A 59 16.48 -4.44 -18.69
CA SER A 59 16.24 -4.95 -20.04
C SER A 59 15.38 -6.21 -20.10
N ASP A 60 15.26 -6.95 -18.99
CA ASP A 60 14.47 -8.18 -18.94
C ASP A 60 12.96 -7.90 -18.98
N LEU A 61 12.53 -6.63 -18.87
CA LEU A 61 11.15 -6.22 -19.15
C LEU A 61 10.68 -6.53 -20.57
N ASN A 62 11.60 -6.68 -21.53
CA ASN A 62 11.28 -7.09 -22.89
C ASN A 62 10.60 -8.47 -22.97
N TYR A 63 10.75 -9.30 -21.92
CA TYR A 63 10.15 -10.62 -21.82
C TYR A 63 8.85 -10.64 -21.00
N VAL A 64 8.39 -9.48 -20.51
CA VAL A 64 7.15 -9.37 -19.75
C VAL A 64 6.01 -9.00 -20.70
N HIS A 65 5.06 -9.92 -20.86
CA HIS A 65 3.94 -9.76 -21.79
C HIS A 65 2.60 -9.50 -21.11
N ASP A 66 2.42 -9.99 -19.88
CA ASP A 66 1.18 -9.83 -19.10
C ASP A 66 1.19 -8.51 -18.31
N VAL A 67 1.14 -7.40 -19.03
CA VAL A 67 1.09 -6.06 -18.44
C VAL A 67 -0.32 -5.71 -18.04
N ARG A 68 -0.54 -5.47 -16.74
CA ARG A 68 -1.78 -4.91 -16.22
C ARG A 68 -1.51 -3.52 -15.67
N ASP A 69 -2.22 -2.54 -16.21
CA ASP A 69 -2.27 -1.19 -15.66
C ASP A 69 -3.62 -0.91 -15.00
N VAL A 70 -3.61 0.01 -14.05
CA VAL A 70 -4.81 0.67 -13.55
C VAL A 70 -4.72 2.11 -14.02
N ASN A 71 -5.65 2.51 -14.89
CA ASN A 71 -5.72 3.87 -15.41
C ASN A 71 -4.40 4.39 -15.99
N GLY A 72 -3.68 3.56 -16.75
CA GLY A 72 -2.40 3.86 -17.38
C GLY A 72 -1.18 3.69 -16.47
N VAL A 73 -1.35 3.32 -15.21
CA VAL A 73 -0.25 3.16 -14.25
C VAL A 73 -0.08 1.69 -13.86
N ILE A 74 1.15 1.20 -13.99
CA ILE A 74 1.52 -0.17 -13.66
C ILE A 74 1.87 -0.26 -12.18
N GLY A 75 1.18 -1.15 -11.44
CA GLY A 75 1.43 -1.41 -10.02
C GLY A 75 1.34 -0.17 -9.12
N GLY A 76 0.62 0.89 -9.53
CA GLY A 76 0.59 2.17 -8.82
C GLY A 76 1.94 2.90 -8.81
N SER A 77 2.92 2.51 -9.64
CA SER A 77 4.30 3.01 -9.63
C SER A 77 4.62 3.78 -10.90
N PRO A 78 4.90 5.09 -10.79
CA PRO A 78 5.42 5.87 -11.91
C PRO A 78 6.74 5.33 -12.46
N ALA A 79 7.64 4.82 -11.61
CA ALA A 79 8.92 4.25 -12.03
C ALA A 79 8.75 2.99 -12.88
N ALA A 80 7.92 2.04 -12.43
CA ALA A 80 7.58 0.83 -13.17
C ALA A 80 6.91 1.17 -14.51
N THR A 81 6.00 2.15 -14.49
CA THR A 81 5.29 2.62 -15.69
C THR A 81 6.25 3.20 -16.71
N VAL A 82 7.16 4.10 -16.30
CA VAL A 82 8.17 4.68 -17.20
C VAL A 82 9.12 3.61 -17.73
N ALA A 83 9.55 2.66 -16.89
CA ALA A 83 10.41 1.57 -17.33
C ALA A 83 9.75 0.76 -18.47
N MET A 84 8.46 0.47 -18.37
CA MET A 84 7.71 -0.21 -19.43
C MET A 84 7.51 0.65 -20.68
N LEU A 85 7.25 1.95 -20.54
CA LEU A 85 7.16 2.90 -21.66
C LEU A 85 8.43 2.89 -22.53
N THR A 86 9.61 2.73 -21.91
CA THR A 86 10.87 2.70 -22.66
C THR A 86 11.12 1.41 -23.46
N ARG A 87 10.28 0.38 -23.27
CA ARG A 87 10.52 -0.98 -23.77
C ARG A 87 9.38 -1.54 -24.62
N SER A 88 8.17 -0.98 -24.53
CA SER A 88 7.03 -1.47 -25.28
C SER A 88 6.95 -0.88 -26.70
N PRO A 89 6.72 -1.70 -27.73
CA PRO A 89 6.49 -1.23 -29.10
C PRO A 89 5.04 -0.77 -29.35
N VAL A 90 4.11 -0.97 -28.41
CA VAL A 90 2.69 -0.64 -28.57
C VAL A 90 2.40 0.76 -28.01
N HIS A 91 1.55 1.54 -28.68
CA HIS A 91 1.13 2.87 -28.23
C HIS A 91 0.52 2.84 -26.82
N GLN A 92 1.31 3.25 -25.83
CA GLN A 92 0.89 3.40 -24.44
C GLN A 92 0.42 4.83 -24.14
N GLN A 93 -0.45 5.37 -25.00
CA GLN A 93 -0.95 6.76 -24.90
C GLN A 93 -1.55 7.06 -23.52
N ARG A 94 -2.27 6.10 -22.94
CA ARG A 94 -2.85 6.24 -21.60
C ARG A 94 -1.78 6.41 -20.52
N SER A 95 -0.75 5.57 -20.53
CA SER A 95 0.37 5.68 -19.59
C SER A 95 1.16 6.97 -19.76
N ILE A 96 1.42 7.40 -21.00
CA ILE A 96 2.07 8.69 -21.27
C ILE A 96 1.21 9.83 -20.69
N ALA A 97 -0.10 9.82 -20.94
CA ALA A 97 -1.02 10.83 -20.41
C ALA A 97 -1.02 10.85 -18.88
N SER A 98 -1.17 9.68 -18.23
CA SER A 98 -1.19 9.57 -16.76
C SER A 98 0.11 10.06 -16.12
N ILE A 99 1.28 9.65 -16.64
CA ILE A 99 2.57 10.09 -16.10
C ILE A 99 2.81 11.57 -16.36
N SER A 100 2.41 12.08 -17.53
CA SER A 100 2.53 13.50 -17.87
C SER A 100 1.65 14.36 -16.98
N GLU A 101 0.43 13.92 -16.68
CA GLU A 101 -0.49 14.60 -15.77
C GLU A 101 0.09 14.67 -14.34
N ILE A 102 0.63 13.55 -13.83
CA ILE A 102 1.28 13.51 -12.51
C ILE A 102 2.47 14.47 -12.47
N ALA A 103 3.35 14.41 -13.49
CA ALA A 103 4.50 15.29 -13.57
C ALA A 103 4.07 16.77 -13.65
N ALA A 104 3.06 17.10 -14.46
CA ALA A 104 2.55 18.47 -14.56
C ALA A 104 2.00 18.98 -13.22
N ARG A 105 1.25 18.14 -12.48
CA ARG A 105 0.71 18.49 -11.16
C ARG A 105 1.79 18.69 -10.10
N LEU A 106 2.91 17.98 -10.21
CA LEU A 106 3.99 17.96 -9.21
C LEU A 106 5.25 18.71 -9.65
N GLY A 107 5.15 19.60 -10.64
CA GLY A 107 6.29 20.44 -11.08
C GLY A 107 7.45 19.66 -11.68
N GLY A 108 7.16 18.55 -12.35
CA GLY A 108 8.12 17.64 -12.99
C GLY A 108 8.55 16.45 -12.12
N ALA A 109 8.17 16.42 -10.84
CA ALA A 109 8.45 15.30 -9.96
C ALA A 109 7.46 14.13 -10.17
N LEU A 110 7.89 12.92 -9.83
CA LEU A 110 7.03 11.73 -9.77
C LEU A 110 7.11 11.12 -8.37
N PRO A 111 5.97 10.73 -7.77
CA PRO A 111 5.95 10.09 -6.45
C PRO A 111 6.37 8.62 -6.55
N VAL A 112 6.66 8.00 -5.40
CA VAL A 112 6.93 6.54 -5.34
C VAL A 112 5.69 5.74 -5.71
N ALA A 113 4.52 6.17 -5.25
CA ALA A 113 3.22 5.58 -5.54
C ALA A 113 2.22 6.67 -5.96
N THR A 114 1.26 6.32 -6.80
CA THR A 114 0.18 7.21 -7.26
C THR A 114 -1.12 6.43 -7.33
N GLN A 115 -2.23 7.16 -7.49
CA GLN A 115 -3.59 6.61 -7.42
C GLN A 115 -3.77 5.88 -6.08
N LEU A 116 -3.78 6.65 -5.00
CA LEU A 116 -3.92 6.13 -3.64
C LEU A 116 -5.30 6.50 -3.08
N ASP A 117 -6.33 6.63 -3.93
CA ASP A 117 -7.60 7.24 -3.57
C ASP A 117 -8.36 6.47 -2.49
N THR A 118 -8.33 5.14 -2.49
CA THR A 118 -8.95 4.36 -1.41
C THR A 118 -8.16 4.51 -0.12
N PHE A 119 -6.84 4.42 -0.19
CA PHE A 119 -5.93 4.60 0.96
C PHE A 119 -6.06 5.99 1.58
N GLU A 120 -5.94 7.06 0.79
CA GLU A 120 -6.00 8.44 1.26
C GLU A 120 -7.35 8.74 1.93
N ARG A 121 -8.46 8.32 1.31
CA ARG A 121 -9.81 8.53 1.85
C ARG A 121 -10.01 7.75 3.15
N SER A 122 -9.60 6.48 3.19
CA SER A 122 -9.83 5.62 4.34
C SER A 122 -8.97 6.05 5.52
N TRP A 123 -7.67 6.35 5.33
CA TRP A 123 -6.81 6.87 6.40
C TRP A 123 -7.27 8.24 6.91
N LEU A 124 -7.69 9.15 6.02
CA LEU A 124 -8.20 10.46 6.45
C LEU A 124 -9.41 10.29 7.36
N LEU A 125 -10.42 9.52 6.91
CA LEU A 125 -11.64 9.32 7.69
C LEU A 125 -11.38 8.54 8.97
N HIS A 126 -10.54 7.51 8.90
CA HIS A 126 -10.13 6.73 10.07
C HIS A 126 -9.54 7.63 11.16
N ASN A 127 -8.55 8.46 10.81
CA ASN A 127 -7.93 9.37 11.77
C ASN A 127 -8.89 10.42 12.32
N LEU A 128 -9.76 11.00 11.48
CA LEU A 128 -10.75 11.99 11.92
C LEU A 128 -11.77 11.38 12.90
N ILE A 129 -12.26 10.18 12.60
CA ILE A 129 -13.19 9.44 13.46
C ILE A 129 -12.55 9.13 14.81
N GLN A 130 -11.31 8.61 14.81
CA GLN A 130 -10.58 8.31 16.05
C GLN A 130 -10.30 9.56 16.88
N ALA A 131 -10.10 10.71 16.22
CA ALA A 131 -9.97 12.01 16.89
C ALA A 131 -11.30 12.60 17.39
N GLY A 132 -12.43 11.90 17.19
CA GLY A 132 -13.76 12.38 17.57
C GLY A 132 -14.29 13.53 16.70
N VAL A 133 -13.70 13.74 15.52
CA VAL A 133 -14.14 14.78 14.59
C VAL A 133 -15.41 14.29 13.88
N PRO A 134 -16.53 15.03 13.97
CA PRO A 134 -17.77 14.64 13.28
C PRO A 134 -17.58 14.62 11.77
N VAL A 135 -17.99 13.53 11.13
CA VAL A 135 -18.05 13.42 9.66
C VAL A 135 -19.43 13.91 9.21
N PRO A 136 -19.53 14.93 8.34
CA PRO A 136 -20.82 15.39 7.82
C PRO A 136 -21.60 14.26 7.15
N GLU A 137 -22.93 14.21 7.33
CA GLU A 137 -23.78 13.12 6.85
C GLU A 137 -23.62 12.84 5.35
N ASN A 138 -23.56 13.88 4.52
CA ASN A 138 -23.33 13.72 3.09
C ASN A 138 -21.96 13.10 2.76
N SER A 139 -20.92 13.47 3.50
CA SER A 139 -19.58 12.90 3.36
C SER A 139 -19.54 11.45 3.85
N ALA A 140 -20.23 11.14 4.96
CA ALA A 140 -20.35 9.78 5.48
C ALA A 140 -21.05 8.86 4.48
N ARG A 141 -22.18 9.29 3.92
CA ARG A 141 -22.92 8.52 2.89
C ARG A 141 -22.08 8.27 1.64
N ALA A 142 -21.42 9.31 1.11
CA ALA A 142 -20.55 9.17 -0.05
C ALA A 142 -19.34 8.25 0.24
N ALA A 143 -18.79 8.30 1.46
CA ALA A 143 -17.71 7.40 1.88
C ALA A 143 -18.18 5.94 1.96
N VAL A 144 -19.36 5.69 2.54
CA VAL A 144 -19.95 4.34 2.61
C VAL A 144 -20.18 3.78 1.20
N GLU A 145 -20.81 4.55 0.31
CA GLU A 145 -21.06 4.15 -1.08
C GLU A 145 -19.75 3.80 -1.81
N TYR A 146 -18.74 4.66 -1.70
CA TYR A 146 -17.43 4.44 -2.33
C TYR A 146 -16.72 3.21 -1.76
N PHE A 147 -16.56 3.11 -0.44
CA PHE A 147 -15.82 2.02 0.19
C PHE A 147 -16.51 0.65 0.04
N ALA A 148 -17.84 0.61 0.14
CA ALA A 148 -18.58 -0.62 -0.12
C ALA A 148 -18.37 -1.11 -1.55
N SER A 149 -18.26 -0.20 -2.52
CA SER A 149 -17.94 -0.56 -3.92
C SER A 149 -16.49 -1.02 -4.14
N CYS A 150 -15.57 -0.67 -3.24
CA CYS A 150 -14.16 -1.06 -3.32
C CYS A 150 -13.88 -2.44 -2.71
N LEU A 151 -14.77 -2.94 -1.84
CA LEU A 151 -14.59 -4.22 -1.16
C LEU A 151 -14.93 -5.40 -2.08
N GLY A 152 -13.96 -6.30 -2.25
CA GLY A 152 -14.14 -7.60 -2.88
C GLY A 152 -13.97 -8.77 -1.89
N PRO A 153 -14.01 -10.03 -2.39
CA PRO A 153 -13.83 -11.22 -1.55
C PRO A 153 -12.50 -11.28 -0.80
N ARG A 154 -11.46 -10.61 -1.32
CA ARG A 154 -10.14 -10.48 -0.69
C ARG A 154 -9.92 -9.12 -0.01
N GLY A 155 -10.99 -8.34 0.18
CA GLY A 155 -10.93 -7.00 0.74
C GLY A 155 -10.71 -5.91 -0.31
N ALA A 156 -10.08 -4.80 0.09
CA ALA A 156 -9.86 -3.61 -0.71
C ALA A 156 -8.37 -3.33 -0.91
N SER A 157 -8.03 -2.69 -2.02
CA SER A 157 -6.68 -2.20 -2.33
C SER A 157 -6.57 -0.69 -2.15
N PHE A 158 -5.36 -0.15 -2.21
CA PHE A 158 -5.12 1.29 -2.10
C PHE A 158 -5.79 2.14 -3.21
N THR A 159 -6.17 1.51 -4.33
CA THR A 159 -7.03 2.07 -5.39
C THR A 159 -7.75 0.96 -6.15
N PRO A 160 -9.02 1.15 -6.58
CA PRO A 160 -9.77 0.12 -7.28
C PRO A 160 -9.02 -0.44 -8.50
N GLY A 161 -8.97 -1.77 -8.60
CA GLY A 161 -8.27 -2.48 -9.67
C GLY A 161 -6.83 -2.89 -9.33
N GLN A 162 -6.25 -2.36 -8.25
CA GLN A 162 -4.98 -2.89 -7.71
C GLN A 162 -5.21 -4.10 -6.81
N MET A 163 -4.12 -4.79 -6.48
CA MET A 163 -4.13 -5.96 -5.60
C MET A 163 -4.57 -5.57 -4.18
N PRO A 164 -5.61 -6.21 -3.62
CA PRO A 164 -6.00 -6.01 -2.23
C PRO A 164 -4.89 -6.37 -1.24
N ASP A 165 -4.93 -5.70 -0.08
CA ASP A 165 -4.04 -5.95 1.04
C ASP A 165 -4.80 -5.88 2.36
N ALA A 166 -4.30 -6.58 3.37
CA ALA A 166 -5.00 -6.70 4.65
C ALA A 166 -5.06 -5.37 5.41
N ASP A 167 -4.08 -4.48 5.21
CA ASP A 167 -3.96 -3.22 5.94
C ASP A 167 -5.05 -2.24 5.52
N ASN A 168 -5.10 -1.95 4.22
CA ASN A 168 -6.11 -1.10 3.63
C ASN A 168 -7.51 -1.70 3.76
N SER A 169 -7.64 -3.03 3.61
CA SER A 169 -8.91 -3.72 3.88
C SER A 169 -9.40 -3.49 5.31
N ALA A 170 -8.52 -3.65 6.30
CA ALA A 170 -8.89 -3.48 7.70
C ALA A 170 -9.29 -2.04 8.02
N VAL A 171 -8.55 -1.04 7.52
CA VAL A 171 -8.90 0.38 7.71
C VAL A 171 -10.23 0.73 7.03
N VAL A 172 -10.45 0.28 5.79
CA VAL A 172 -11.73 0.47 5.08
C VAL A 172 -12.90 -0.13 5.86
N LEU A 173 -12.75 -1.37 6.36
CA LEU A 173 -13.77 -2.05 7.16
C LEU A 173 -14.04 -1.29 8.46
N SER A 174 -12.99 -0.86 9.18
CA SER A 174 -13.14 -0.07 10.41
C SER A 174 -13.88 1.24 10.17
N VAL A 175 -13.60 1.94 9.07
CA VAL A 175 -14.33 3.17 8.70
C VAL A 175 -15.79 2.89 8.39
N LEU A 176 -16.10 1.85 7.60
CA LEU A 176 -17.48 1.46 7.30
C LEU A 176 -18.27 1.14 8.57
N ILE A 177 -17.68 0.35 9.48
CA ILE A 177 -18.28 0.01 10.77
C ILE A 177 -18.53 1.27 11.61
N ALA A 178 -17.55 2.19 11.67
CA ALA A 178 -17.68 3.43 12.43
C ALA A 178 -18.74 4.40 11.86
N LEU A 179 -18.96 4.37 10.54
CA LEU A 179 -20.01 5.14 9.87
C LEU A 179 -21.40 4.45 9.91
N GLY A 180 -21.55 3.38 10.71
CA GLY A 180 -22.83 2.70 10.89
C GLY A 180 -23.20 1.72 9.78
N TYR A 181 -22.22 1.32 8.95
CA TYR A 181 -22.38 0.32 7.89
C TYR A 181 -21.51 -0.91 8.19
N PRO A 182 -21.90 -1.77 9.16
CA PRO A 182 -21.07 -2.90 9.55
C PRO A 182 -20.99 -3.94 8.43
N VAL A 183 -19.77 -4.21 7.96
CA VAL A 183 -19.46 -5.26 6.99
C VAL A 183 -18.68 -6.37 7.67
N ASP A 184 -19.03 -7.62 7.39
CA ASP A 184 -18.36 -8.79 7.97
C ASP A 184 -16.88 -8.84 7.52
N PRO A 185 -15.89 -8.74 8.43
CA PRO A 185 -14.47 -8.64 8.09
C PRO A 185 -13.85 -10.02 7.72
N VAL A 186 -14.66 -10.95 7.21
CA VAL A 186 -14.25 -12.32 6.92
C VAL A 186 -13.13 -12.39 5.88
N CYS A 187 -13.04 -11.40 4.98
CA CYS A 187 -11.95 -11.31 4.00
C CYS A 187 -10.58 -11.15 4.66
N LEU A 188 -10.49 -10.63 5.89
CA LEU A 188 -9.21 -10.52 6.60
C LEU A 188 -8.64 -11.88 6.99
N LEU A 189 -9.49 -12.91 7.13
CA LEU A 189 -9.04 -14.28 7.42
C LEU A 189 -8.25 -14.90 6.26
N THR A 190 -8.34 -14.37 5.04
CA THR A 190 -7.52 -14.88 3.92
C THR A 190 -6.03 -14.55 4.07
N TYR A 191 -5.71 -13.62 4.98
CA TYR A 191 -4.35 -13.18 5.24
C TYR A 191 -3.74 -13.82 6.50
N GLU A 192 -4.47 -14.73 7.14
CA GLU A 192 -4.03 -15.41 8.35
C GLU A 192 -2.85 -16.35 8.07
N ASP A 193 -1.84 -16.30 8.94
CA ASP A 193 -0.68 -17.18 8.98
C ASP A 193 -0.64 -17.95 10.31
N GLU A 194 0.40 -18.77 10.54
CA GLU A 194 0.55 -19.53 11.78
C GLU A 194 0.58 -18.62 13.01
N THR A 195 1.33 -17.51 12.94
CA THR A 195 1.61 -16.65 14.11
C THR A 195 1.02 -15.24 14.01
N CYS A 196 0.71 -14.76 12.80
CA CYS A 196 0.27 -13.39 12.56
C CYS A 196 -0.64 -13.34 11.32
N PHE A 197 -0.92 -12.13 10.84
CA PHE A 197 -1.56 -11.89 9.56
C PHE A 197 -0.59 -11.15 8.63
N TRP A 198 -0.54 -11.58 7.37
CA TRP A 198 0.24 -10.93 6.32
C TRP A 198 -0.47 -9.68 5.79
N CYS A 199 0.29 -8.64 5.41
CA CYS A 199 -0.27 -7.50 4.67
C CYS A 199 -0.57 -7.90 3.21
N TYR A 200 0.40 -8.51 2.53
CA TYR A 200 0.19 -9.20 1.27
C TYR A 200 0.56 -10.69 1.40
N GLU A 201 -0.19 -11.58 0.76
CA GLU A 201 0.20 -12.99 0.63
C GLU A 201 1.64 -13.10 0.10
N GLY A 202 2.45 -13.98 0.71
CA GLY A 202 3.83 -14.23 0.27
C GLY A 202 4.85 -13.12 0.58
N GLU A 203 4.51 -12.17 1.45
CA GLU A 203 5.49 -11.22 1.96
C GLU A 203 6.51 -11.86 2.91
N ARG A 204 7.65 -11.19 3.12
CA ARG A 204 8.78 -11.76 3.88
C ARG A 204 8.72 -11.51 5.38
N ASN A 205 8.27 -10.31 5.75
CA ASN A 205 8.28 -9.82 7.11
C ASN A 205 6.87 -9.35 7.45
N PRO A 206 6.37 -9.70 8.64
CA PRO A 206 5.04 -9.26 9.05
C PRO A 206 5.03 -7.76 9.32
N SER A 207 3.85 -7.18 9.23
CA SER A 207 3.58 -5.76 9.52
C SER A 207 2.87 -5.64 10.87
N VAL A 208 3.45 -4.86 11.79
CA VAL A 208 2.85 -4.59 13.10
C VAL A 208 1.58 -3.76 12.90
N THR A 209 1.64 -2.70 12.09
CA THR A 209 0.48 -1.81 11.89
C THR A 209 -0.67 -2.54 11.21
N THR A 210 -0.37 -3.44 10.26
CA THR A 210 -1.39 -4.28 9.64
C THR A 210 -2.08 -5.18 10.63
N ASN A 211 -1.34 -5.87 11.48
CA ASN A 211 -1.93 -6.69 12.52
C ASN A 211 -2.77 -5.84 13.50
N ALA A 212 -2.30 -4.65 13.87
CA ALA A 212 -3.06 -3.72 14.70
C ALA A 212 -4.38 -3.25 14.05
N HIS A 213 -4.38 -2.88 12.77
CA HIS A 213 -5.60 -2.49 12.06
C HIS A 213 -6.58 -3.66 11.90
N ILE A 214 -6.09 -4.88 11.66
CA ILE A 214 -6.94 -6.08 11.61
C ILE A 214 -7.58 -6.34 12.98
N LEU A 215 -6.81 -6.22 14.07
CA LEU A 215 -7.34 -6.34 15.43
C LEU A 215 -8.44 -5.30 15.70
N GLU A 216 -8.23 -4.07 15.25
CA GLU A 216 -9.23 -3.02 15.34
C GLU A 216 -10.49 -3.34 14.55
N ALA A 217 -10.37 -3.81 13.30
CA ALA A 217 -11.50 -4.16 12.45
C ALA A 217 -12.35 -5.28 13.09
N PHE A 218 -11.72 -6.35 13.58
CA PHE A 218 -12.43 -7.41 14.30
C PHE A 218 -13.08 -6.90 15.59
N GLY A 219 -12.34 -6.14 16.40
CA GLY A 219 -12.85 -5.58 17.66
C GLY A 219 -14.03 -4.62 17.46
N SER A 220 -13.97 -3.76 16.45
CA SER A 220 -15.04 -2.84 16.09
C SER A 220 -16.27 -3.57 15.57
N TYR A 221 -16.09 -4.58 14.71
CA TYR A 221 -17.19 -5.39 14.21
C TYR A 221 -17.89 -6.15 15.36
N MET A 222 -17.13 -6.79 16.24
CA MET A 222 -17.69 -7.57 17.35
C MET A 222 -18.44 -6.73 18.38
N ARG A 223 -18.06 -5.46 18.58
CA ARG A 223 -18.80 -4.53 19.45
C ARG A 223 -20.21 -4.26 18.92
N GLN A 224 -20.39 -4.19 17.60
CA GLN A 224 -21.69 -3.96 16.96
C GLN A 224 -22.47 -5.27 16.70
N CYS A 225 -21.78 -6.34 16.31
CA CYS A 225 -22.35 -7.61 15.90
C CYS A 225 -21.95 -8.73 16.87
N ARG A 226 -22.38 -8.66 18.14
CA ARG A 226 -21.93 -9.55 19.23
C ARG A 226 -22.08 -11.05 18.93
N TRP A 227 -23.07 -11.47 18.14
CA TRP A 227 -23.26 -12.87 17.76
C TRP A 227 -22.10 -13.47 16.95
N SER A 228 -21.25 -12.62 16.35
CA SER A 228 -20.05 -13.04 15.61
C SER A 228 -18.83 -13.35 16.49
N LEU A 229 -18.92 -13.13 17.81
CA LEU A 229 -17.84 -13.32 18.80
C LEU A 229 -17.03 -14.62 18.60
N PRO A 230 -17.66 -15.81 18.47
CA PRO A 230 -16.91 -17.06 18.35
C PRO A 230 -16.08 -17.16 17.06
N LYS A 231 -16.48 -16.46 15.99
CA LYS A 231 -15.84 -16.54 14.67
C LYS A 231 -14.44 -15.92 14.66
N TYR A 232 -14.25 -14.82 15.38
CA TYR A 232 -13.02 -14.01 15.32
C TYR A 232 -12.15 -14.10 16.57
N GLN A 233 -12.60 -14.81 17.61
CA GLN A 233 -11.89 -14.89 18.89
C GLN A 233 -10.47 -15.45 18.75
N GLN A 234 -10.27 -16.49 17.93
CA GLN A 234 -8.94 -17.08 17.71
C GLN A 234 -8.01 -16.12 16.96
N ALA A 235 -8.51 -15.44 15.92
CA ALA A 235 -7.75 -14.44 15.18
C ALA A 235 -7.32 -13.28 16.09
N ILE A 236 -8.23 -12.76 16.93
CA ILE A 236 -7.92 -11.71 17.91
C ILE A 236 -6.84 -12.16 18.90
N ALA A 237 -6.96 -13.38 19.45
CA ALA A 237 -5.99 -13.90 20.40
C ALA A 237 -4.60 -14.06 19.74
N LYS A 238 -4.55 -14.58 18.51
CA LYS A 238 -3.33 -14.71 17.72
C LYS A 238 -2.66 -13.36 17.48
N ILE A 239 -3.41 -12.38 16.99
CA ILE A 239 -2.89 -11.04 16.72
C ILE A 239 -2.40 -10.38 18.01
N SER A 240 -3.17 -10.49 19.09
CA SER A 240 -2.78 -9.92 20.40
C SER A 240 -1.47 -10.53 20.90
N ALA A 241 -1.32 -11.85 20.80
CA ALA A 241 -0.08 -12.54 21.18
C ALA A 241 1.11 -12.10 20.31
N TYR A 242 0.91 -11.98 18.99
CA TYR A 242 1.94 -11.46 18.07
C TYR A 242 2.37 -10.05 18.45
N LEU A 243 1.44 -9.11 18.61
CA LEU A 243 1.74 -7.71 18.93
C LEU A 243 2.51 -7.57 20.25
N LEU A 244 2.13 -8.34 21.27
CA LEU A 244 2.83 -8.38 22.56
C LEU A 244 4.24 -8.99 22.41
N ALA A 245 4.40 -10.03 21.60
CA ALA A 245 5.69 -10.71 21.42
C ALA A 245 6.72 -9.85 20.66
N VAL A 246 6.26 -8.97 19.76
CA VAL A 246 7.13 -8.08 18.96
C VAL A 246 7.25 -6.66 19.51
N GLN A 247 6.61 -6.37 20.64
CA GLN A 247 6.81 -5.11 21.36
C GLN A 247 8.24 -5.02 21.87
N ARG A 248 8.86 -3.85 21.73
CA ARG A 248 10.21 -3.61 22.20
C ARG A 248 10.26 -3.42 23.72
N PRO A 249 11.41 -3.63 24.36
CA PRO A 249 11.56 -3.42 25.80
C PRO A 249 11.22 -2.00 26.28
N ASP A 250 11.30 -0.99 25.41
CA ASP A 250 10.94 0.40 25.71
C ASP A 250 9.45 0.71 25.48
N GLY A 251 8.66 -0.30 25.11
CA GLY A 251 7.23 -0.18 24.83
C GLY A 251 6.87 0.23 23.41
N SER A 252 7.85 0.57 22.56
CA SER A 252 7.61 0.95 21.16
C SER A 252 7.43 -0.25 20.23
N TRP A 253 6.97 0.01 19.01
CA TRP A 253 7.02 -0.92 17.89
C TRP A 253 7.82 -0.31 16.74
N LEU A 254 8.20 -1.14 15.76
CA LEU A 254 8.54 -0.64 14.44
C LEU A 254 7.68 -1.36 13.42
N ASP A 255 7.37 -0.64 12.35
CA ASP A 255 6.70 -1.21 11.21
C ASP A 255 7.55 -1.08 9.94
N LYS A 256 7.38 -2.03 9.01
CA LYS A 256 8.12 -2.01 7.75
C LYS A 256 7.61 -0.93 6.78
N TRP A 257 6.38 -0.46 6.94
CA TRP A 257 5.72 0.52 6.08
C TRP A 257 5.91 1.96 6.56
N HIS A 258 6.35 2.18 7.80
CA HIS A 258 6.51 3.52 8.35
C HIS A 258 7.82 3.69 9.13
N ALA A 259 8.50 4.83 8.90
CA ALA A 259 9.81 5.09 9.49
C ALA A 259 9.76 5.56 10.96
N SER A 260 8.62 6.11 11.40
CA SER A 260 8.43 6.47 12.81
C SER A 260 8.13 5.22 13.64
N PRO A 261 8.79 5.04 14.80
CA PRO A 261 8.37 4.07 15.82
C PRO A 261 7.03 4.44 16.46
#